data_AF-A0A4U1JCW2-F1
#
_entry.id   AF-A0A4U1JCW2-F1
#
_cell.length_a   1.000
_cell.length_b   1.000
_cell.length_c   1.000
_cell.angle_alpha   90.00
_cell.angle_beta   90.00
_cell.angle_gamma   90.00
#
_symmetry.space_group_name_H-M   'P 1'
#
loop_
_entity.id
_entity.type
_entity.pdbx_description
1 polymer ?
#
loop_
_entity_poly.entity_id
_entity_poly.type
_entity_poly.pdbx_seq_one_letter_code
_entity_poly.pdbx_strand_id
1 'polypeptide(L)'
;MAPMPCKRYRIPLLGNPHENVALRNKYKAAFGGACYTSAGPTPTFDCFYKPSQMTPKGKACTDAQKIPEVFGAAPYDKGYECQEVQGTKDWWLQVGPDPAIKIDIYYLDAPLETSLIDVNGVPTAINGPYRNLPEPSKVIPGKDFHCYHIDGVKQKERLLQVNRDAHKGDAGEGEIHSDLAGFEYECDGPGKLQCIEPLVLQEPSQGYDKNRAEVHHVVRARDLRGCDWGTNSNKNAVVISAKLNNYLKNKYPTKEEVDWVNAVPPYTP
;
A
#
# COMPACT_ATOMS: atom_id res chain seq x y z
N MET A 1 3.94 -26.69 -2.62
CA MET A 1 5.16 -25.89 -2.38
C MET A 1 4.77 -24.64 -1.62
N ALA A 2 5.38 -24.37 -0.47
CA ALA A 2 5.18 -23.11 0.25
C ALA A 2 5.73 -21.95 -0.60
N PRO A 3 5.01 -20.82 -0.74
CA PRO A 3 5.53 -19.69 -1.50
C PRO A 3 6.83 -19.18 -0.86
N MET A 4 7.82 -18.84 -1.70
CA MET A 4 9.06 -18.25 -1.19
C MET A 4 8.74 -16.87 -0.59
N PRO A 5 9.11 -16.63 0.69
CA PRO A 5 8.85 -15.35 1.30
C PRO A 5 9.64 -14.25 0.59
N CYS A 6 9.06 -13.05 0.48
CA CYS A 6 9.71 -11.92 -0.17
C CYS A 6 10.87 -11.43 0.71
N LYS A 7 12.06 -11.96 0.44
CA LYS A 7 13.29 -11.55 1.14
C LYS A 7 13.66 -10.13 0.76
N ARG A 8 13.98 -9.30 1.75
CA ARG A 8 14.37 -7.90 1.60
C ARG A 8 15.49 -7.56 2.58
N TYR A 9 16.22 -6.51 2.26
CA TYR A 9 17.16 -5.88 3.18
C TYR A 9 16.41 -4.91 4.08
N ARG A 10 16.25 -5.28 5.36
CA ARG A 10 15.69 -4.43 6.41
C ARG A 10 16.75 -3.51 6.94
N ILE A 11 16.44 -2.22 6.96
CA ILE A 11 17.23 -1.20 7.64
C ILE A 11 16.47 -0.75 8.89
N PRO A 12 16.98 -1.02 10.09
CA PRO A 12 16.40 -0.52 11.33
C PRO A 12 16.56 1.00 11.40
N LEU A 13 15.54 1.67 11.91
CA LEU A 13 15.51 3.13 12.02
C LEU A 13 15.78 3.59 13.45
N LEU A 14 16.54 4.69 13.59
CA LEU A 14 16.85 5.29 14.89
C LEU A 14 15.66 6.07 15.44
N GLY A 15 15.57 6.14 16.77
CA GLY A 15 14.63 7.05 17.47
C GLY A 15 13.20 6.55 17.66
N ASN A 16 12.97 5.24 17.49
CA ASN A 16 11.65 4.60 17.63
C ASN A 16 10.52 5.29 16.81
N PRO A 17 10.64 5.35 15.47
CA PRO A 17 9.61 5.97 14.63
C PRO A 17 8.27 5.22 14.63
N HIS A 18 8.20 4.03 15.22
CA HIS A 18 6.92 3.35 15.44
C HIS A 18 6.01 4.16 16.38
N GLU A 19 6.57 4.70 17.46
CA GLU A 19 5.83 5.49 18.46
C GLU A 19 5.88 7.00 18.18
N ASN A 20 6.91 7.47 17.46
CA ASN A 20 7.07 8.88 17.15
C ASN A 20 6.56 9.22 15.73
N VAL A 21 5.33 9.73 15.66
CA VAL A 21 4.65 10.13 14.41
C VAL A 21 5.47 11.16 13.61
N ALA A 22 5.98 12.19 14.27
CA ALA A 22 6.72 13.26 13.59
C ALA A 22 8.00 12.71 12.95
N LEU A 23 8.72 11.84 13.67
CA LEU A 23 9.91 11.18 13.16
C LEU A 23 9.58 10.17 12.05
N ARG A 24 8.49 9.41 12.17
CA ARG A 24 7.99 8.54 11.11
C ARG A 24 7.75 9.32 9.82
N ASN A 25 7.11 10.49 9.91
CA ASN A 25 6.84 11.34 8.76
C ASN A 25 8.13 11.88 8.12
N LYS A 26 9.15 12.20 8.92
CA LYS A 26 10.48 12.56 8.38
C LYS A 26 11.11 11.41 7.61
N TYR A 27 11.07 10.18 8.13
CA TYR A 27 11.59 9.01 7.42
C TYR A 27 10.79 8.70 6.15
N LYS A 28 9.45 8.81 6.19
CA LYS A 28 8.61 8.69 4.98
C LYS A 28 8.93 9.75 3.94
N ALA A 29 9.17 10.99 4.35
CA ALA A 29 9.57 12.05 3.43
C ALA A 29 10.95 11.78 2.81
N ALA A 30 11.89 11.26 3.60
CA ALA A 30 13.27 11.00 3.15
C ALA A 30 13.37 9.77 2.22
N PHE A 31 12.65 8.70 2.52
CA PHE A 31 12.85 7.38 1.92
C PHE A 31 11.63 6.87 1.14
N GLY A 32 10.50 7.56 1.26
CA GLY A 32 9.26 7.26 0.55
C GLY A 32 8.79 5.83 0.79
N GLY A 33 8.51 5.14 -0.31
CA GLY A 33 7.94 3.80 -0.31
C GLY A 33 8.77 2.67 0.25
N ALA A 34 10.04 2.92 0.56
CA ALA A 34 10.87 1.89 1.19
C ALA A 34 10.40 1.60 2.61
N CYS A 35 9.77 2.56 3.30
CA CYS A 35 9.44 2.47 4.71
C CYS A 35 7.93 2.32 4.94
N TYR A 36 7.56 1.38 5.79
CA TYR A 36 6.17 1.08 6.08
C TYR A 36 6.01 0.50 7.49
N THR A 37 4.77 0.48 7.97
CA THR A 37 4.43 -0.16 9.25
C THR A 37 4.06 -1.62 9.02
N SER A 38 4.71 -2.55 9.70
CA SER A 38 4.40 -3.97 9.60
C SER A 38 3.06 -4.32 10.25
N ALA A 39 2.38 -5.33 9.70
CA ALA A 39 1.21 -5.94 10.32
C ALA A 39 1.65 -6.90 11.44
N GLY A 40 0.81 -7.06 12.47
CA GLY A 40 1.04 -8.01 13.56
C GLY A 40 0.71 -7.44 14.93
N PRO A 41 0.84 -8.25 16.00
CA PRO A 41 0.56 -7.82 17.37
C PRO A 41 1.58 -6.78 17.89
N THR A 42 2.78 -6.75 17.31
CA THR A 42 3.82 -5.76 17.60
C THR A 42 4.28 -5.11 16.29
N PRO A 43 3.53 -4.12 15.77
CA PRO A 43 3.91 -3.42 14.55
C PRO A 43 5.26 -2.72 14.72
N THR A 44 6.07 -2.73 13.67
CA THR A 44 7.33 -1.98 13.58
C THR A 44 7.29 -1.04 12.39
N PHE A 45 8.06 0.05 12.43
CA PHE A 45 8.25 0.92 11.28
C PHE A 45 9.71 0.87 10.85
N ASP A 46 9.97 0.20 9.73
CA ASP A 46 11.32 -0.02 9.19
C ASP A 46 11.31 0.20 7.67
N CYS A 47 12.50 0.32 7.07
CA CYS A 47 12.65 0.42 5.63
C CYS A 47 13.19 -0.87 5.01
N PHE A 48 12.65 -1.27 3.87
CA PHE A 48 12.96 -2.54 3.22
C PHE A 48 13.29 -2.36 1.75
N TYR A 49 14.40 -2.96 1.32
CA TYR A 49 14.95 -2.79 -0.03
C TYR A 49 15.08 -4.13 -0.77
N LYS A 50 14.91 -4.09 -2.09
CA LYS A 50 15.09 -5.27 -2.95
C LYS A 50 16.56 -5.73 -2.94
N PRO A 51 16.83 -7.02 -3.20
CA PRO A 51 18.20 -7.51 -3.32
C PRO A 51 19.06 -6.70 -4.30
N SER A 52 18.48 -6.30 -5.44
CA SER A 52 19.17 -5.48 -6.46
C SER A 52 19.49 -4.05 -6.03
N GLN A 53 18.94 -3.58 -4.91
CA GLN A 53 19.18 -2.25 -4.35
C GLN A 53 20.26 -2.25 -3.27
N MET A 54 20.78 -3.41 -2.90
CA MET A 54 21.85 -3.56 -1.93
C MET A 54 23.18 -3.84 -2.62
N THR A 55 24.05 -2.86 -2.56
CA THR A 55 25.48 -2.91 -2.91
C THR A 55 26.21 -1.93 -1.98
N PRO A 56 27.56 -1.87 -1.94
CA PRO A 56 28.28 -0.94 -1.07
C PRO A 56 27.87 0.53 -1.25
N LYS A 57 27.36 0.89 -2.45
CA LYS A 57 26.83 2.22 -2.81
C LYS A 57 25.39 2.18 -3.32
N GLY A 58 24.67 1.10 -3.03
CA GLY A 58 23.31 0.87 -3.49
C GLY A 58 22.32 1.76 -2.75
N LYS A 59 21.08 1.82 -3.24
CA LYS A 59 20.03 2.66 -2.65
C LYS A 59 19.83 2.39 -1.16
N ALA A 60 19.83 1.11 -0.75
CA ALA A 60 19.71 0.73 0.65
C ALA A 60 20.83 1.36 1.50
N CYS A 61 22.07 1.29 1.01
CA CYS A 61 23.22 1.88 1.70
C CYS A 61 23.14 3.42 1.74
N THR A 62 22.83 4.06 0.61
CA THR A 62 22.69 5.51 0.54
C THR A 62 21.59 6.05 1.44
N ASP A 63 20.49 5.31 1.61
CA ASP A 63 19.42 5.69 2.54
C ASP A 63 19.85 5.44 3.99
N ALA A 64 20.57 4.36 4.29
CA ALA A 64 21.13 4.12 5.62
C ALA A 64 22.05 5.26 6.08
N GLN A 65 22.89 5.80 5.18
CA GLN A 65 23.76 6.95 5.46
C GLN A 65 22.99 8.20 5.92
N LYS A 66 21.72 8.35 5.51
CA LYS A 66 20.88 9.51 5.85
C LYS A 66 20.10 9.31 7.15
N ILE A 67 20.01 8.09 7.69
CA ILE A 67 19.22 7.80 8.90
C ILE A 67 19.58 8.72 10.07
N PRO A 68 20.87 8.95 10.39
CA PRO A 68 21.20 9.81 11.53
C PRO A 68 20.80 11.27 11.32
N GLU A 69 20.94 11.78 10.08
CA GLU A 69 20.50 13.13 9.72
C GLU A 69 18.98 13.28 9.86
N VAL A 70 18.22 12.30 9.40
CA VAL A 70 16.74 12.29 9.52
C VAL A 70 16.30 12.20 10.98
N PHE A 71 17.02 11.42 11.80
CA PHE A 71 16.80 11.34 13.24
C PHE A 71 17.11 12.66 13.96
N GLY A 72 18.05 13.45 13.46
CA GLY A 72 18.51 14.69 14.06
C GLY A 72 19.78 14.53 14.91
N ALA A 73 20.56 13.47 14.66
CA ALA A 73 21.89 13.35 15.23
C ALA A 73 22.87 14.33 14.54
N ALA A 74 24.01 14.59 15.20
CA ALA A 74 25.06 15.43 14.65
C ALA A 74 25.53 14.89 13.28
N PRO A 75 25.99 15.75 12.35
CA PRO A 75 26.54 15.31 11.08
C PRO A 75 27.70 14.33 11.31
N TYR A 76 27.58 13.12 10.76
CA TYR A 76 28.68 12.16 10.70
C TYR A 76 29.39 12.29 9.35
N ASP A 77 30.63 11.78 9.27
CA ASP A 77 31.37 11.75 8.02
C ASP A 77 30.58 11.00 6.94
N LYS A 78 30.25 11.74 5.87
CA LYS A 78 29.50 11.23 4.72
C LYS A 78 30.50 10.59 3.77
N GLY A 79 30.59 9.27 3.78
CA GLY A 79 31.51 8.56 2.90
C GLY A 79 31.71 7.07 3.17
N TYR A 80 31.24 6.56 4.33
CA TYR A 80 31.33 5.15 4.64
C TYR A 80 30.48 4.31 3.68
N GLU A 81 31.08 3.24 3.16
CA GLU A 81 30.39 2.27 2.33
C GLU A 81 29.85 1.14 3.20
N CYS A 82 28.73 0.55 2.78
CA CYS A 82 28.22 -0.63 3.46
C CYS A 82 29.16 -1.80 3.22
N GLN A 83 29.43 -2.58 4.27
CA GLN A 83 30.28 -3.75 4.24
C GLN A 83 29.47 -5.01 4.51
N GLU A 84 29.79 -6.08 3.80
CA GLU A 84 29.18 -7.39 4.03
C GLU A 84 29.63 -7.95 5.38
N VAL A 85 28.70 -8.58 6.10
CA VAL A 85 29.03 -9.41 7.26
C VAL A 85 29.48 -10.77 6.75
N GLN A 86 30.76 -11.08 6.93
CA GLN A 86 31.37 -12.32 6.43
C GLN A 86 30.58 -13.56 6.82
N GLY A 87 30.34 -14.44 5.84
CA GLY A 87 29.61 -15.70 6.04
C GLY A 87 28.09 -15.55 6.09
N THR A 88 27.55 -14.35 5.86
CA THR A 88 26.10 -14.10 5.85
C THR A 88 25.67 -13.33 4.60
N LYS A 89 24.38 -13.01 4.49
CA LYS A 89 23.88 -12.05 3.49
C LYS A 89 23.69 -10.66 4.08
N ASP A 90 24.01 -10.45 5.35
CA ASP A 90 23.78 -9.19 6.05
C ASP A 90 24.89 -8.19 5.76
N TRP A 91 24.60 -6.92 6.02
CA TRP A 91 25.52 -5.82 5.82
C TRP A 91 25.56 -4.94 7.05
N TRP A 92 26.58 -4.10 7.16
CA TRP A 92 26.63 -3.05 8.16
C TRP A 92 27.22 -1.78 7.56
N LEU A 93 26.83 -0.64 8.13
CA LEU A 93 27.34 0.67 7.76
C LEU A 93 27.86 1.37 9.01
N GLN A 94 29.12 1.81 8.99
CA GLN A 94 29.63 2.71 10.01
C GLN A 94 28.96 4.07 9.90
N VAL A 95 28.44 4.59 11.00
CA VAL A 95 27.80 5.91 11.07
C VAL A 95 28.47 6.74 12.16
N GLY A 96 29.72 7.12 11.88
CA GLY A 96 30.52 8.00 12.73
C GLY A 96 31.93 7.49 13.00
N PRO A 97 32.75 8.31 13.70
CA PRO A 97 34.15 7.97 13.97
C PRO A 97 34.29 6.80 14.96
N ASP A 98 33.29 6.58 15.82
CA ASP A 98 33.24 5.43 16.73
C ASP A 98 32.78 4.17 15.98
N PRO A 99 33.63 3.13 15.85
CA PRO A 99 33.27 1.87 15.20
C PRO A 99 32.11 1.12 15.86
N ALA A 100 31.78 1.43 17.12
CA ALA A 100 30.62 0.85 17.79
C ALA A 100 29.30 1.41 17.26
N ILE A 101 29.30 2.58 16.63
CA ILE A 101 28.10 3.21 16.07
C ILE A 101 27.95 2.77 14.61
N LYS A 102 27.15 1.71 14.43
CA LYS A 102 26.87 1.13 13.12
C LYS A 102 25.37 0.89 12.93
N ILE A 103 24.96 0.86 11.67
CA ILE A 103 23.63 0.42 11.25
C ILE A 103 23.79 -0.97 10.64
N ASP A 104 23.25 -1.98 11.30
CA ASP A 104 23.16 -3.34 10.77
C ASP A 104 21.96 -3.44 9.80
N ILE A 105 22.17 -4.04 8.65
CA ILE A 105 21.19 -4.20 7.56
C ILE A 105 20.99 -5.70 7.34
N TYR A 106 19.77 -6.18 7.62
CA TYR A 106 19.49 -7.62 7.69
C TYR A 106 18.78 -8.13 6.44
N TYR A 107 19.21 -9.26 5.91
CA TYR A 107 18.54 -9.95 4.82
C TYR A 107 17.51 -10.97 5.32
N LEU A 108 16.25 -10.53 5.42
CA LEU A 108 15.20 -11.29 6.09
C LEU A 108 13.87 -11.26 5.34
N ASP A 109 12.91 -12.04 5.82
CA ASP A 109 11.55 -12.01 5.28
C ASP A 109 10.91 -10.68 5.63
N ALA A 110 10.53 -9.88 4.64
CA ALA A 110 9.83 -8.65 4.95
C ALA A 110 8.47 -8.99 5.60
N PRO A 111 8.08 -8.29 6.67
CA PRO A 111 6.75 -8.48 7.23
C PRO A 111 5.70 -7.90 6.27
N LEU A 112 4.48 -8.44 6.37
CA LEU A 112 3.30 -7.88 5.71
C LEU A 112 3.17 -6.40 6.09
N GLU A 113 2.84 -5.52 5.15
CA GLU A 113 2.49 -4.14 5.47
C GLU A 113 1.10 -4.11 6.10
N THR A 114 0.92 -3.30 7.14
CA THR A 114 -0.39 -3.13 7.74
C THR A 114 -1.42 -2.68 6.70
N SER A 115 -2.62 -3.24 6.74
CA SER A 115 -3.74 -2.75 5.93
C SER A 115 -4.25 -1.39 6.40
N LEU A 116 -3.77 -0.91 7.55
CA LEU A 116 -4.07 0.42 8.06
C LEU A 116 -3.33 1.46 7.22
N ILE A 117 -4.05 2.44 6.71
CA ILE A 117 -3.43 3.57 6.02
C ILE A 117 -2.99 4.59 7.05
N ASP A 118 -1.77 5.09 6.90
CA ASP A 118 -1.32 6.23 7.69
C ASP A 118 -1.96 7.50 7.14
N VAL A 119 -2.91 8.04 7.91
CA VAL A 119 -3.58 9.31 7.63
C VAL A 119 -3.05 10.33 8.62
N ASN A 120 -2.23 11.27 8.16
CA ASN A 120 -1.60 12.30 8.99
C ASN A 120 -0.88 11.74 10.22
N GLY A 121 -0.23 10.59 10.09
CA GLY A 121 0.47 9.93 11.17
C GLY A 121 -0.36 8.96 11.99
N VAL A 122 -1.66 8.83 11.73
CA VAL A 122 -2.55 7.93 12.47
C VAL A 122 -2.86 6.69 11.62
N PRO A 123 -2.49 5.48 12.09
CA PRO A 123 -2.94 4.24 11.45
C PRO A 123 -4.46 4.17 11.45
N THR A 124 -5.06 4.22 10.26
CA THR A 124 -6.49 4.31 10.05
C THR A 124 -6.97 3.07 9.30
N ALA A 125 -7.98 2.40 9.85
CA ALA A 125 -8.61 1.28 9.17
C ALA A 125 -9.44 1.80 7.99
N ILE A 126 -9.38 1.07 6.88
CA ILE A 126 -10.32 1.26 5.77
C ILE A 126 -11.49 0.30 5.99
N ASN A 127 -12.68 0.84 5.96
CA ASN A 127 -13.95 0.15 6.17
C ASN A 127 -14.94 0.56 5.08
N GLY A 128 -14.63 0.18 3.84
CA GLY A 128 -15.46 0.41 2.67
C GLY A 128 -16.79 -0.35 2.70
N PRO A 129 -17.63 -0.15 1.66
CA PRO A 129 -19.02 -0.64 1.64
C PRO A 129 -19.12 -2.16 1.72
N TYR A 130 -18.13 -2.91 1.26
CA TYR A 130 -18.16 -4.37 1.22
C TYR A 130 -17.62 -5.06 2.50
N ARG A 131 -17.37 -4.30 3.57
CA ARG A 131 -16.80 -4.80 4.84
C ARG A 131 -17.56 -5.93 5.53
N ASN A 132 -18.83 -6.11 5.19
CA ASN A 132 -19.68 -7.18 5.73
C ASN A 132 -19.66 -8.47 4.89
N LEU A 133 -19.00 -8.46 3.72
CA LEU A 133 -18.86 -9.64 2.89
C LEU A 133 -17.77 -10.59 3.43
N PRO A 134 -17.92 -11.92 3.23
CA PRO A 134 -16.87 -12.87 3.55
C PRO A 134 -15.56 -12.51 2.85
N GLU A 135 -14.48 -12.33 3.63
CA GLU A 135 -13.16 -11.98 3.09
C GLU A 135 -12.62 -13.10 2.19
N PRO A 136 -11.97 -12.79 1.06
CA PRO A 136 -11.28 -13.80 0.28
C PRO A 136 -10.18 -14.46 1.13
N SER A 137 -10.03 -15.78 0.99
CA SER A 137 -9.16 -16.57 1.85
C SER A 137 -7.67 -16.16 1.76
N LYS A 138 -7.01 -16.11 2.93
CA LYS A 138 -5.57 -15.92 3.21
C LYS A 138 -4.76 -15.23 2.10
N VAL A 139 -4.65 -13.90 2.23
CA VAL A 139 -3.53 -13.13 1.66
C VAL A 139 -2.25 -13.62 2.33
N ILE A 140 -1.45 -14.40 1.60
CA ILE A 140 -0.13 -14.82 2.05
C ILE A 140 0.92 -14.20 1.13
N PRO A 141 2.13 -13.91 1.65
CA PRO A 141 3.24 -13.47 0.83
C PRO A 141 3.43 -14.32 -0.45
N GLY A 142 3.42 -13.68 -1.62
CA GLY A 142 3.70 -14.31 -2.91
C GLY A 142 2.52 -15.01 -3.59
N LYS A 143 1.28 -14.61 -3.29
CA LYS A 143 0.08 -15.05 -4.03
C LYS A 143 -0.56 -13.86 -4.75
N ASP A 144 -0.87 -14.08 -6.04
CA ASP A 144 -1.44 -13.05 -6.90
C ASP A 144 -2.81 -12.59 -6.43
N PHE A 145 -2.95 -11.28 -6.35
CA PHE A 145 -4.16 -10.55 -5.98
C PHE A 145 -5.37 -10.86 -6.89
N HIS A 146 -5.14 -11.27 -8.13
CA HIS A 146 -6.15 -11.27 -9.20
C HIS A 146 -6.95 -12.56 -9.37
N CYS A 147 -6.67 -13.61 -8.59
CA CYS A 147 -7.13 -14.97 -8.88
C CYS A 147 -8.06 -15.59 -7.82
N TYR A 148 -8.56 -14.79 -6.86
CA TYR A 148 -9.34 -15.35 -5.76
C TYR A 148 -10.81 -15.52 -6.11
N HIS A 149 -11.24 -16.78 -6.07
CA HIS A 149 -12.63 -17.15 -6.05
C HIS A 149 -13.08 -17.21 -4.58
N ILE A 150 -14.17 -16.52 -4.25
CA ILE A 150 -14.88 -16.66 -2.99
C ILE A 150 -16.11 -17.51 -3.32
N ASP A 151 -16.21 -18.70 -2.72
CA ASP A 151 -17.30 -19.65 -2.99
C ASP A 151 -17.46 -20.02 -4.50
N GLY A 152 -16.35 -20.02 -5.25
CA GLY A 152 -16.36 -20.34 -6.68
C GLY A 152 -16.68 -19.17 -7.62
N VAL A 153 -16.83 -17.95 -7.11
CA VAL A 153 -17.06 -16.72 -7.90
C VAL A 153 -15.90 -15.76 -7.75
N LYS A 154 -15.46 -15.11 -8.84
CA LYS A 154 -14.39 -14.10 -8.72
C LYS A 154 -14.87 -12.95 -7.84
N GLN A 155 -14.04 -12.52 -6.90
CA GLN A 155 -14.37 -11.42 -5.99
C GLN A 155 -14.85 -10.16 -6.74
N LYS A 156 -14.22 -9.79 -7.86
CA LYS A 156 -14.66 -8.65 -8.69
C LYS A 156 -16.12 -8.80 -9.14
N GLU A 157 -16.48 -9.97 -9.66
CA GLU A 157 -17.84 -10.27 -10.14
C GLU A 157 -18.84 -10.20 -8.96
N ARG A 158 -18.46 -10.72 -7.79
CA ARG A 158 -19.28 -10.64 -6.57
C ARG A 158 -19.50 -9.22 -6.08
N LEU A 159 -18.46 -8.39 -6.03
CA LEU A 159 -18.57 -7.00 -5.56
C LEU A 159 -19.44 -6.15 -6.50
N LEU A 160 -19.31 -6.35 -7.81
CA LEU A 160 -20.17 -5.69 -8.80
C LEU A 160 -21.63 -6.15 -8.67
N GLN A 161 -21.87 -7.44 -8.41
CA GLN A 161 -23.23 -7.94 -8.20
C GLN A 161 -23.84 -7.38 -6.91
N VAL A 162 -23.11 -7.36 -5.79
CA VAL A 162 -23.58 -6.75 -4.53
C VAL A 162 -23.86 -5.26 -4.71
N ASN A 163 -23.01 -4.54 -5.44
CA ASN A 163 -23.26 -3.15 -5.79
C ASN A 163 -24.58 -3.01 -6.56
N ARG A 164 -24.79 -3.83 -7.59
CA ARG A 164 -26.02 -3.84 -8.39
C ARG A 164 -27.25 -4.11 -7.52
N ASP A 165 -27.16 -5.12 -6.65
CA ASP A 165 -28.26 -5.54 -5.79
C ASP A 165 -28.64 -4.46 -4.77
N ALA A 166 -27.65 -3.72 -4.25
CA ALA A 166 -27.87 -2.60 -3.34
C ALA A 166 -28.58 -1.39 -3.99
N HIS A 167 -28.55 -1.30 -5.33
CA HIS A 167 -29.13 -0.21 -6.10
C HIS A 167 -30.30 -0.66 -6.99
N LYS A 168 -30.96 -1.76 -6.63
CA LYS A 168 -32.24 -2.14 -7.26
C LYS A 168 -33.29 -1.08 -6.93
N GLY A 169 -33.84 -0.45 -7.95
CA GLY A 169 -35.08 0.31 -7.83
C GLY A 169 -36.30 -0.62 -7.75
N ASP A 170 -37.49 -0.03 -7.71
CA ASP A 170 -38.77 -0.77 -7.63
C ASP A 170 -38.98 -1.76 -8.80
N ALA A 171 -38.29 -1.53 -9.93
CA ALA A 171 -38.32 -2.39 -11.12
C ALA A 171 -37.49 -3.69 -10.97
N GLY A 172 -36.71 -3.84 -9.90
CA GLY A 172 -35.91 -5.04 -9.61
C GLY A 172 -34.62 -5.20 -10.41
N GLU A 173 -34.38 -4.33 -11.39
CA GLU A 173 -33.11 -4.21 -12.11
C GLU A 173 -32.23 -3.14 -11.43
N GLY A 174 -31.01 -3.51 -11.05
CA GLY A 174 -30.05 -2.59 -10.44
C GLY A 174 -29.04 -2.09 -11.46
N GLU A 175 -28.68 -0.81 -11.34
CA GLU A 175 -27.53 -0.21 -12.02
C GLU A 175 -26.27 -0.40 -11.18
N ILE A 176 -25.08 -0.26 -11.79
CA ILE A 176 -23.83 -0.23 -11.03
C ILE A 176 -23.54 1.22 -10.67
N HIS A 177 -23.49 1.53 -9.38
CA HIS A 177 -23.15 2.85 -8.89
C HIS A 177 -21.69 2.92 -8.44
N SER A 178 -21.05 4.07 -8.66
CA SER A 178 -19.76 4.36 -8.06
C SER A 178 -19.92 4.62 -6.56
N ASP A 179 -19.16 3.91 -5.74
CA ASP A 179 -19.11 4.13 -4.29
C ASP A 179 -18.46 5.48 -3.94
N LEU A 180 -17.69 6.06 -4.88
CA LEU A 180 -17.03 7.36 -4.74
C LEU A 180 -17.65 8.43 -5.64
N ALA A 181 -18.94 8.29 -6.00
CA ALA A 181 -19.66 9.26 -6.82
C ALA A 181 -19.53 10.69 -6.28
N GLY A 182 -19.12 11.64 -7.12
CA GLY A 182 -18.84 13.02 -6.72
C GLY A 182 -17.39 13.31 -6.30
N PHE A 183 -16.54 12.29 -6.17
CA PHE A 183 -15.12 12.48 -5.87
C PHE A 183 -14.41 13.24 -7.00
N GLU A 184 -13.66 14.29 -6.62
CA GLU A 184 -12.94 15.15 -7.56
C GLU A 184 -11.47 14.70 -7.74
N TYR A 185 -10.99 14.69 -8.98
CA TYR A 185 -9.60 14.31 -9.28
C TYR A 185 -9.06 14.99 -10.54
N GLU A 186 -7.73 15.06 -10.70
CA GLU A 186 -7.13 15.56 -11.93
C GLU A 186 -7.34 14.56 -13.09
N CYS A 187 -7.92 15.03 -14.19
CA CYS A 187 -8.05 14.25 -15.42
C CYS A 187 -6.71 14.12 -16.17
N ASP A 188 -6.55 13.04 -16.93
CA ASP A 188 -5.53 12.97 -17.98
C ASP A 188 -5.86 13.96 -19.11
N GLY A 189 -4.97 14.93 -19.38
CA GLY A 189 -5.08 15.85 -20.51
C GLY A 189 -4.31 17.18 -20.33
N PRO A 190 -4.09 17.93 -21.42
CA PRO A 190 -3.48 19.26 -21.34
C PRO A 190 -4.38 20.19 -20.52
N GLY A 191 -3.81 20.84 -19.50
CA GLY A 191 -4.52 21.82 -18.67
C GLY A 191 -5.10 21.31 -17.34
N LYS A 192 -4.81 20.07 -16.91
CA LYS A 192 -5.21 19.51 -15.59
C LYS A 192 -6.69 19.80 -15.24
N LEU A 193 -7.59 19.49 -16.17
CA LEU A 193 -9.03 19.64 -15.92
C LEU A 193 -9.44 18.79 -14.70
N GLN A 194 -10.36 19.31 -13.89
CA GLN A 194 -10.96 18.53 -12.81
C GLN A 194 -12.02 17.58 -13.38
N CYS A 195 -11.94 16.33 -12.92
CA CYS A 195 -12.88 15.26 -13.18
C CYS A 195 -13.75 15.06 -11.95
N ILE A 196 -15.00 14.69 -12.15
CA ILE A 196 -15.91 14.26 -11.09
C ILE A 196 -16.29 12.82 -11.38
N GLU A 197 -16.17 11.95 -10.38
CA GLU A 197 -16.57 10.55 -10.47
C GLU A 197 -18.09 10.44 -10.68
N PRO A 198 -18.56 9.77 -11.75
CA PRO A 198 -19.99 9.67 -12.05
C PRO A 198 -20.72 8.76 -11.07
N LEU A 199 -22.02 9.02 -10.87
CA LEU A 199 -22.88 8.17 -10.04
C LEU A 199 -23.11 6.79 -10.68
N VAL A 200 -23.57 6.75 -11.92
CA VAL A 200 -23.88 5.51 -12.64
C VAL A 200 -22.71 5.12 -13.53
N LEU A 201 -22.29 3.87 -13.43
CA LEU A 201 -21.18 3.28 -14.18
C LEU A 201 -21.70 2.32 -15.25
N GLN A 202 -20.91 2.18 -16.31
CA GLN A 202 -21.22 1.21 -17.36
C GLN A 202 -20.82 -0.21 -16.93
N GLU A 203 -21.51 -1.18 -17.52
CA GLU A 203 -21.13 -2.59 -17.38
C GLU A 203 -19.66 -2.83 -17.79
N PRO A 204 -18.96 -3.76 -17.12
CA PRO A 204 -17.66 -4.22 -17.59
C PRO A 204 -17.82 -4.86 -18.98
N SER A 205 -17.42 -4.14 -20.03
CA SER A 205 -17.41 -4.65 -21.40
C SER A 205 -15.99 -5.04 -21.84
N GLN A 206 -15.87 -5.79 -22.95
CA GLN A 206 -14.57 -6.14 -23.52
C GLN A 206 -13.82 -4.93 -24.15
N GLY A 207 -14.50 -3.78 -24.28
CA GLY A 207 -13.93 -2.55 -24.84
C GLY A 207 -13.25 -1.64 -23.80
N TYR A 208 -12.46 -0.69 -24.29
CA TYR A 208 -11.98 0.40 -23.44
C TYR A 208 -13.08 1.47 -23.29
N ASP A 209 -13.85 1.36 -22.21
CA ASP A 209 -14.73 2.43 -21.75
C ASP A 209 -14.18 3.02 -20.44
N LYS A 210 -14.10 4.35 -20.37
CA LYS A 210 -13.54 5.09 -19.21
C LYS A 210 -14.47 5.06 -17.99
N ASN A 211 -15.77 4.89 -18.21
CA ASN A 211 -16.82 4.86 -17.20
C ASN A 211 -17.27 3.44 -16.87
N ARG A 212 -16.64 2.39 -17.44
CA ARG A 212 -16.95 1.02 -17.00
C ARG A 212 -16.60 0.84 -15.53
N ALA A 213 -17.41 0.03 -14.86
CA ALA A 213 -17.20 -0.31 -13.47
C ALA A 213 -15.93 -1.16 -13.28
N GLU A 214 -15.10 -0.74 -12.34
CA GLU A 214 -13.93 -1.43 -11.86
C GLU A 214 -13.98 -1.54 -10.34
N VAL A 215 -13.41 -2.63 -9.81
CA VAL A 215 -13.17 -2.74 -8.38
C VAL A 215 -11.79 -2.18 -8.09
N HIS A 216 -11.75 -1.13 -7.28
CA HIS A 216 -10.54 -0.54 -6.74
C HIS A 216 -10.34 -1.02 -5.31
N HIS A 217 -9.09 -1.31 -4.96
CA HIS A 217 -8.71 -1.56 -3.58
C HIS A 217 -7.81 -0.41 -3.13
N VAL A 218 -8.25 0.29 -2.08
CA VAL A 218 -7.58 1.48 -1.53
C VAL A 218 -6.17 1.13 -1.04
N VAL A 219 -6.01 -0.06 -0.46
CA VAL A 219 -4.68 -0.63 -0.24
C VAL A 219 -4.16 -1.16 -1.56
N ARG A 220 -3.02 -0.63 -2.00
CA ARG A 220 -2.39 -0.98 -3.27
C ARG A 220 -2.14 -2.49 -3.40
N ALA A 221 -2.38 -3.00 -4.61
CA ALA A 221 -2.13 -4.40 -4.95
C ALA A 221 -0.63 -4.79 -4.84
N ARG A 222 0.26 -3.86 -5.20
CA ARG A 222 1.70 -4.01 -5.01
C ARG A 222 2.16 -3.05 -3.94
N ASP A 223 2.92 -3.58 -2.99
CA ASP A 223 3.73 -2.69 -2.17
C ASP A 223 4.82 -2.04 -3.04
N LEU A 224 5.39 -0.93 -2.59
CA LEU A 224 6.50 -0.27 -3.32
C LEU A 224 7.80 -1.09 -3.32
N ARG A 225 7.81 -2.22 -2.60
CA ARG A 225 8.89 -3.19 -2.57
C ARG A 225 8.75 -4.18 -3.73
N GLY A 226 7.69 -4.12 -4.54
CA GLY A 226 7.41 -5.04 -5.64
C GLY A 226 7.13 -6.46 -5.17
N CYS A 227 6.65 -6.64 -3.94
CA CYS A 227 6.04 -7.90 -3.51
C CYS A 227 4.53 -7.83 -3.77
N ASP A 228 3.94 -8.94 -4.22
CA ASP A 228 2.50 -9.08 -4.44
C ASP A 228 1.78 -9.30 -3.09
N TRP A 229 1.81 -8.26 -2.26
CA TRP A 229 1.42 -8.29 -0.84
C TRP A 229 0.22 -7.39 -0.50
N GLY A 230 -0.49 -6.88 -1.51
CA GLY A 230 -1.70 -6.10 -1.30
C GLY A 230 -2.76 -6.89 -0.52
N THR A 231 -3.43 -6.24 0.43
CA THR A 231 -4.56 -6.86 1.13
C THR A 231 -5.76 -6.89 0.21
N ASN A 232 -5.98 -8.04 -0.44
CA ASN A 232 -7.17 -8.30 -1.22
C ASN A 232 -8.33 -8.48 -0.24
N SER A 233 -8.89 -7.39 0.28
CA SER A 233 -9.90 -7.43 1.34
C SER A 233 -11.16 -6.73 0.86
N ASN A 234 -12.32 -7.29 1.14
CA ASN A 234 -13.57 -6.61 0.83
C ASN A 234 -13.71 -5.30 1.64
N LYS A 235 -13.09 -5.21 2.83
CA LYS A 235 -13.07 -3.99 3.65
C LYS A 235 -12.39 -2.79 3.00
N ASN A 236 -11.48 -2.99 2.05
CA ASN A 236 -10.80 -1.88 1.39
C ASN A 236 -11.18 -1.75 -0.09
N ALA A 237 -12.21 -2.47 -0.52
CA ALA A 237 -12.71 -2.44 -1.88
C ALA A 237 -13.78 -1.37 -2.05
N VAL A 238 -13.79 -0.74 -3.22
CA VAL A 238 -14.84 0.15 -3.73
C VAL A 238 -15.04 -0.10 -5.23
N VAL A 239 -16.27 0.06 -5.71
CA VAL A 239 -16.60 0.09 -7.14
C VAL A 239 -16.53 1.54 -7.62
N ILE A 240 -15.72 1.78 -8.64
CA ILE A 240 -15.48 3.10 -9.24
C ILE A 240 -15.28 2.97 -10.76
N SER A 241 -15.25 4.09 -11.46
CA SER A 241 -14.95 4.15 -12.88
C SER A 241 -13.54 3.68 -13.19
N ALA A 242 -13.33 3.07 -14.36
CA ALA A 242 -12.00 2.74 -14.86
C ALA A 242 -11.07 3.97 -14.93
N LYS A 243 -11.63 5.15 -15.17
CA LYS A 243 -10.91 6.44 -15.18
C LYS A 243 -10.34 6.79 -13.81
N LEU A 244 -11.17 6.81 -12.76
CA LEU A 244 -10.69 7.06 -11.39
C LEU A 244 -9.76 5.94 -10.91
N ASN A 245 -10.05 4.68 -11.23
CA ASN A 245 -9.19 3.56 -10.85
C ASN A 245 -7.78 3.69 -11.47
N ASN A 246 -7.68 4.14 -12.73
CA ASN A 246 -6.38 4.43 -13.35
C ASN A 246 -5.67 5.61 -12.67
N TYR A 247 -6.40 6.66 -12.28
CA TYR A 247 -5.83 7.77 -11.54
C TYR A 247 -5.27 7.35 -10.17
N LEU A 248 -5.96 6.49 -9.42
CA LEU A 248 -5.55 6.04 -8.08
C LEU A 248 -4.54 4.89 -8.11
N LYS A 249 -4.37 4.21 -9.25
CA LYS A 249 -3.56 3.00 -9.40
C LYS A 249 -2.15 3.15 -8.81
N ASN A 250 -1.84 2.31 -7.82
CA ASN A 250 -0.55 2.25 -7.11
C ASN A 250 -0.11 3.55 -6.41
N LYS A 251 -0.99 4.54 -6.23
CA LYS A 251 -0.73 5.72 -5.41
C LYS A 251 -0.94 5.42 -3.93
N TYR A 252 -0.26 6.15 -3.06
CA TYR A 252 -0.63 6.13 -1.65
C TYR A 252 -2.01 6.77 -1.51
N PRO A 253 -2.97 6.11 -0.83
CA PRO A 253 -4.28 6.69 -0.65
C PRO A 253 -4.18 7.98 0.15
N THR A 254 -4.93 9.00 -0.28
CA THR A 254 -4.97 10.28 0.42
C THR A 254 -5.90 10.19 1.63
N LYS A 255 -5.79 11.14 2.57
CA LYS A 255 -6.77 11.27 3.66
C LYS A 255 -8.19 11.35 3.11
N GLU A 256 -8.38 12.16 2.07
CA GLU A 256 -9.67 12.40 1.46
C GLU A 256 -10.27 11.12 0.86
N GLU A 257 -9.47 10.35 0.13
CA GLU A 257 -9.89 9.03 -0.37
C GLU A 257 -10.35 8.11 0.77
N VAL A 258 -9.55 8.01 1.85
CA VAL A 258 -9.88 7.19 3.02
C VAL A 258 -11.15 7.66 3.71
N ASP A 259 -11.33 8.98 3.88
CA ASP A 259 -12.52 9.57 4.49
C ASP A 259 -13.78 9.25 3.67
N TRP A 260 -13.71 9.43 2.34
CA TRP A 260 -14.81 9.12 1.42
C TRP A 260 -15.19 7.63 1.49
N VAL A 261 -14.21 6.74 1.39
CA VAL A 261 -14.44 5.28 1.45
C VAL A 261 -15.09 4.87 2.77
N ASN A 262 -14.61 5.43 3.89
CA ASN A 262 -15.14 5.12 5.21
C ASN A 262 -16.53 5.72 5.47
N ALA A 263 -16.92 6.77 4.74
CA ALA A 263 -18.23 7.38 4.81
C ALA A 263 -19.31 6.55 4.09
N VAL A 264 -18.93 5.66 3.16
CA VAL A 264 -19.89 4.82 2.44
C VAL A 264 -20.54 3.80 3.39
N PRO A 265 -21.89 3.78 3.49
CA PRO A 265 -22.60 2.77 4.27
C PRO A 265 -22.25 1.34 3.82
N PRO A 266 -22.31 0.36 4.73
CA PRO A 266 -22.03 -1.02 4.34
C PRO A 266 -23.17 -1.54 3.49
N TYR A 267 -22.86 -2.21 2.39
CA TYR A 267 -23.85 -3.01 1.69
C TYR A 267 -24.20 -4.24 2.52
N THR A 268 -25.50 -4.54 2.51
CA THR A 268 -26.02 -5.79 3.07
C THR A 268 -26.10 -6.78 1.91
N PRO A 269 -25.38 -7.91 1.95
CA PRO A 269 -25.45 -8.94 0.92
C PRO A 269 -26.82 -9.61 0.80
#